data_AF-A0A2N7DEC3-F1
#
_entry.id   AF-A0A2N7DEC3-F1
#
_cell.length_a   1.000
_cell.length_b   1.000
_cell.length_c   1.000
_cell.angle_alpha   90.00
_cell.angle_beta   90.00
_cell.angle_gamma   90.00
#
_symmetry.space_group_name_H-M   'P 1'
#
loop_
_entity.id
_entity.type
_entity.pdbx_description
1 polymer ?
#
loop_
_entity_poly.entity_id
_entity_poly.type
_entity_poly.pdbx_seq_one_letter_code
_entity_poly.pdbx_strand_id
1 'polypeptide(L)'
;MKKGMLILLILTILIGGGYYYMQSRSSTEVLPEPALESVVDEQVNHTTVQQSEHPEPIFPVIYYVADEVAHVYLQPQNGSQSNRVLYQGDDILVYEIDGDWLRISDYMVYQEGQDAVADWVYKKSFSLVKPVLSGDEHDQTIASYISRSDDIKLYEAQFIEATKQLFDKKICHPSDLVELGGWVKSLQVQSTSAYFIYCRGMNLEDKIYLDIKTGQLFDYQKLRIN
;
A
#
# COMPACT_ATOMS: atom_id res chain seq x y z
N MET A 1 -30.17 -41.76 28.00
CA MET A 1 -29.34 -40.83 28.79
C MET A 1 -28.38 -39.95 27.99
N LYS A 2 -27.96 -40.29 26.75
CA LYS A 2 -27.02 -39.47 25.95
C LYS A 2 -27.63 -38.24 25.22
N LYS A 3 -28.94 -38.24 24.92
CA LYS A 3 -29.60 -37.13 24.20
C LYS A 3 -29.93 -35.91 25.09
N GLY A 4 -30.11 -36.12 26.40
CA GLY A 4 -30.36 -35.02 27.35
C GLY A 4 -29.10 -34.22 27.70
N MET A 5 -27.92 -34.83 27.66
CA MET A 5 -26.66 -34.17 28.00
C MET A 5 -26.19 -33.20 26.91
N LEU A 6 -26.53 -33.46 25.63
CA LEU A 6 -26.18 -32.58 24.52
C LEU A 6 -27.00 -31.28 24.52
N ILE A 7 -28.26 -31.35 24.94
CA ILE A 7 -29.16 -30.19 25.01
C ILE A 7 -28.73 -29.26 26.16
N LEU A 8 -28.29 -29.81 27.28
CA LEU A 8 -27.78 -29.03 28.41
C LEU A 8 -26.49 -28.26 28.07
N LEU A 9 -25.64 -28.82 27.21
CA LEU A 9 -24.35 -28.24 26.82
C LEU A 9 -24.49 -27.09 25.80
N ILE A 10 -25.53 -27.11 24.98
CA ILE A 10 -25.82 -26.01 24.03
C ILE A 10 -26.43 -24.81 24.79
N LEU A 11 -27.22 -25.06 25.83
CA LEU A 11 -27.83 -24.01 26.66
C LEU A 11 -26.81 -23.19 27.46
N THR A 12 -25.70 -23.80 27.91
CA THR A 12 -24.65 -23.09 28.66
C THR A 12 -23.82 -22.16 27.77
N ILE A 13 -23.61 -22.50 26.50
CA ILE A 13 -22.85 -21.67 25.54
C ILE A 13 -23.63 -20.41 25.15
N LEU A 14 -24.96 -20.49 25.03
CA LEU A 14 -25.81 -19.34 24.70
C LEU A 14 -25.91 -18.33 25.87
N ILE A 15 -25.88 -18.81 27.11
CA ILE A 15 -25.90 -17.94 28.30
C ILE A 15 -24.51 -17.31 28.54
N GLY A 16 -23.42 -18.05 28.32
CA GLY A 16 -22.05 -17.55 28.45
C GLY A 16 -21.64 -16.56 27.35
N GLY A 17 -22.04 -16.80 26.10
CA GLY A 17 -21.74 -15.91 24.96
C GLY A 17 -22.47 -14.57 25.03
N GLY A 18 -23.70 -14.55 25.57
CA GLY A 18 -24.45 -13.31 25.78
C GLY A 18 -23.85 -12.40 26.86
N TYR A 19 -23.25 -12.99 27.91
CA TYR A 19 -22.63 -12.23 29.01
C TYR A 19 -21.38 -11.47 28.55
N TYR A 20 -20.56 -12.06 27.68
CA TYR A 20 -19.37 -11.40 27.12
C TYR A 20 -19.71 -10.29 26.12
N TYR A 21 -20.79 -10.43 25.35
CA TYR A 21 -21.20 -9.42 24.38
C TYR A 21 -21.86 -8.19 25.02
N MET A 22 -22.45 -8.32 26.22
CA MET A 22 -23.04 -7.20 26.97
C MET A 22 -22.04 -6.42 27.85
N GLN A 23 -20.86 -6.97 28.15
CA GLN A 23 -19.83 -6.26 28.92
C GLN A 23 -19.00 -5.30 28.05
N SER A 24 -18.97 -5.47 26.73
CA SER A 24 -18.18 -4.64 25.81
C SER A 24 -18.87 -3.34 25.35
N ARG A 25 -20.09 -3.05 25.82
CA ARG A 25 -20.85 -1.85 25.43
C ARG A 25 -21.20 -0.87 26.55
N SER A 26 -20.81 -1.12 27.80
CA SER A 26 -21.13 -0.20 28.89
C SER A 26 -19.91 0.61 29.33
N SER A 27 -20.08 1.92 29.17
CA SER A 27 -19.45 2.99 29.96
C SER A 27 -18.22 3.66 29.35
N THR A 28 -18.51 4.54 28.39
CA THR A 28 -18.10 5.95 28.41
C THR A 28 -17.48 6.37 29.75
N GLU A 29 -16.17 6.60 29.77
CA GLU A 29 -15.53 7.29 30.88
C GLU A 29 -15.98 8.75 30.86
N VAL A 30 -16.72 9.08 31.91
CA VAL A 30 -17.20 10.41 32.26
C VAL A 30 -16.00 11.27 32.64
N LEU A 31 -15.86 12.38 31.93
CA LEU A 31 -15.00 13.52 32.27
C LEU A 31 -15.25 13.94 33.74
N PRO A 32 -14.22 14.08 34.59
CA PRO A 32 -14.36 14.86 35.80
C PRO A 32 -14.12 16.34 35.46
N GLU A 33 -15.21 17.09 35.32
CA GLU A 33 -15.20 18.51 35.69
C GLU A 33 -15.39 18.57 37.22
N PRO A 34 -14.54 19.29 37.94
CA PRO A 34 -15.15 20.35 38.74
C PRO A 34 -14.35 21.65 38.83
N ALA A 35 -15.17 22.68 39.03
CA ALA A 35 -14.93 23.92 39.76
C ALA A 35 -14.21 25.05 39.00
N LEU A 36 -15.07 25.86 38.39
CA LEU A 36 -14.88 27.28 38.16
C LEU A 36 -14.64 27.99 39.51
N GLU A 37 -13.39 28.30 39.84
CA GLU A 37 -13.06 29.29 40.87
C GLU A 37 -12.09 30.35 40.32
N SER A 38 -12.66 31.55 40.19
CA SER A 38 -12.07 32.89 40.27
C SER A 38 -10.74 33.17 39.54
N VAL A 39 -10.90 33.97 38.49
CA VAL A 39 -9.92 34.91 37.93
C VAL A 39 -9.23 35.71 39.04
N VAL A 40 -7.90 35.61 39.12
CA VAL A 40 -7.05 36.68 39.67
C VAL A 40 -5.90 36.86 38.68
N ASP A 41 -5.98 37.95 37.92
CA ASP A 41 -4.86 38.55 37.21
C ASP A 41 -3.73 38.85 38.21
N GLU A 42 -2.51 38.34 37.96
CA GLU A 42 -1.32 39.18 38.09
C GLU A 42 -0.04 38.58 37.49
N GLN A 43 0.61 39.42 36.68
CA GLN A 43 2.04 39.49 36.38
C GLN A 43 2.59 38.61 35.25
N VAL A 44 2.50 39.22 34.05
CA VAL A 44 3.46 39.10 32.95
C VAL A 44 4.88 39.19 33.49
N ASN A 45 5.59 38.06 33.47
CA ASN A 45 7.04 38.07 33.48
C ASN A 45 7.51 37.43 32.17
N HIS A 46 8.08 38.27 31.30
CA HIS A 46 8.68 37.87 30.04
C HIS A 46 9.84 36.90 30.31
N THR A 47 9.56 35.61 30.27
CA THR A 47 10.60 34.62 30.00
C THR A 47 10.57 34.36 28.50
N THR A 48 11.53 34.97 27.81
CA THR A 48 11.88 34.67 26.43
C THR A 48 12.22 33.18 26.33
N VAL A 49 11.24 32.34 25.98
CA VAL A 49 11.51 30.98 25.52
C VAL A 49 11.81 31.11 24.04
N GLN A 50 13.09 30.91 23.70
CA GLN A 50 13.57 30.79 22.34
C GLN A 50 12.74 29.73 21.60
N GLN A 51 12.04 30.19 20.58
CA GLN A 51 11.33 29.37 19.62
C GLN A 51 12.37 28.63 18.78
N SER A 52 12.47 27.32 18.96
CA SER A 52 13.14 26.45 17.99
C SER A 52 12.27 26.41 16.73
N GLU A 53 12.75 27.03 15.65
CA GLU A 53 12.17 26.89 14.31
C GLU A 53 12.38 25.47 13.80
N HIS A 54 11.48 24.56 14.18
CA HIS A 54 10.91 23.46 13.39
C HIS A 54 10.22 22.53 14.39
N PRO A 55 8.88 22.54 14.52
CA PRO A 55 8.22 21.52 15.33
C PRO A 55 8.60 20.15 14.75
N GLU A 56 9.08 19.24 15.61
CA GLU A 56 9.32 17.85 15.20
C GLU A 56 8.05 17.31 14.53
N PRO A 57 8.19 16.58 13.41
CA PRO A 57 7.04 16.07 12.70
C PRO A 57 6.19 15.20 13.63
N ILE A 58 4.90 15.53 13.73
CA ILE A 58 3.93 14.67 14.40
C ILE A 58 3.70 13.47 13.49
N PHE A 59 4.18 12.30 13.90
CA PHE A 59 4.00 11.05 13.16
C PHE A 59 2.56 10.52 13.28
N PRO A 60 2.04 9.81 12.25
CA PRO A 60 2.73 9.46 11.00
C PRO A 60 2.70 10.57 9.94
N VAL A 61 3.72 10.62 9.08
CA VAL A 61 3.84 11.57 7.96
C VAL A 61 3.90 10.81 6.63
N ILE A 62 3.24 11.33 5.60
CA ILE A 62 3.27 10.74 4.25
C ILE A 62 4.55 11.18 3.53
N TYR A 63 5.29 10.19 3.00
CA TYR A 63 6.38 10.37 2.06
C TYR A 63 6.04 9.69 0.74
N TYR A 64 6.66 10.14 -0.33
CA TYR A 64 6.54 9.54 -1.66
C TYR A 64 7.90 8.99 -2.10
N VAL A 65 7.90 7.84 -2.77
CA VAL A 65 9.11 7.31 -3.41
C VAL A 65 9.55 8.28 -4.51
N ALA A 66 10.77 8.78 -4.40
CA ALA A 66 11.36 9.74 -5.35
C ALA A 66 12.17 9.06 -6.46
N ASP A 67 12.89 7.99 -6.11
CA ASP A 67 13.68 7.19 -7.05
C ASP A 67 12.77 6.26 -7.89
N GLU A 68 13.27 5.70 -9.00
CA GLU A 68 12.51 4.74 -9.82
C GLU A 68 12.05 3.53 -9.00
N VAL A 69 12.93 3.06 -8.12
CA VAL A 69 12.71 1.92 -7.21
C VAL A 69 13.36 2.22 -5.86
N ALA A 70 12.64 1.96 -4.78
CA ALA A 70 13.16 2.00 -3.42
C ALA A 70 13.07 0.62 -2.75
N HIS A 71 14.14 0.18 -2.10
CA HIS A 71 14.18 -1.10 -1.41
C HIS A 71 13.70 -0.98 0.04
N VAL A 72 12.95 -1.99 0.50
CA VAL A 72 12.46 -2.13 1.87
C VAL A 72 13.26 -3.21 2.59
N TYR A 73 13.73 -2.89 3.79
CA TYR A 73 14.61 -3.71 4.61
C TYR A 73 13.95 -4.02 5.96
N LEU A 74 14.24 -5.18 6.55
CA LEU A 74 13.66 -5.56 7.86
C LEU A 74 14.36 -4.89 9.06
N GLN A 75 15.51 -4.28 8.83
CA GLN A 75 16.33 -3.62 9.84
C GLN A 75 17.09 -2.43 9.22
N PRO A 76 17.28 -1.32 9.96
CA PRO A 76 17.94 -0.11 9.46
C PRO A 76 19.47 -0.24 9.52
N GLN A 77 20.00 -1.27 8.86
CA GLN A 77 21.43 -1.57 8.87
C GLN A 77 21.99 -1.83 7.47
N ASN A 78 23.24 -1.40 7.27
CA ASN A 78 23.97 -1.66 6.03
C ASN A 78 24.19 -3.17 5.84
N GLY A 79 23.81 -3.69 4.68
CA GLY A 79 23.96 -5.12 4.34
C GLY A 79 22.75 -6.00 4.68
N SER A 80 21.67 -5.42 5.24
CA SER A 80 20.38 -6.12 5.35
C SER A 80 19.84 -6.47 3.96
N GLN A 81 19.27 -7.66 3.79
CA GLN A 81 18.65 -8.06 2.52
C GLN A 81 17.31 -7.33 2.37
N SER A 82 17.06 -6.77 1.19
CA SER A 82 15.75 -6.18 0.89
C SER A 82 14.69 -7.26 0.80
N ASN A 83 13.57 -7.10 1.50
CA ASN A 83 12.43 -8.03 1.47
C ASN A 83 11.44 -7.69 0.35
N ARG A 84 11.32 -6.41 -0.01
CA ARG A 84 10.36 -5.89 -1.00
C ARG A 84 10.92 -4.62 -1.66
N VAL A 85 10.32 -4.23 -2.78
CA VAL A 85 10.54 -2.94 -3.43
C VAL A 85 9.27 -2.09 -3.49
N LEU A 86 9.44 -0.78 -3.52
CA LEU A 86 8.43 0.24 -3.78
C LEU A 86 8.82 0.97 -5.07
N TYR A 87 7.83 1.52 -5.78
CA TYR A 87 8.01 2.16 -7.07
C TYR A 87 7.79 3.66 -6.97
N GLN A 88 8.39 4.39 -7.91
CA GLN A 88 8.29 5.84 -7.95
C GLN A 88 6.86 6.35 -7.84
N GLY A 89 6.65 7.33 -6.96
CA GLY A 89 5.35 7.93 -6.73
C GLY A 89 4.42 7.16 -5.77
N ASP A 90 4.81 5.97 -5.32
CA ASP A 90 4.15 5.27 -4.21
C ASP A 90 4.19 6.14 -2.95
N ASP A 91 3.08 6.20 -2.22
CA ASP A 91 3.00 6.85 -0.93
C ASP A 91 3.20 5.85 0.22
N ILE A 92 3.93 6.29 1.24
CA ILE A 92 4.21 5.52 2.45
C ILE A 92 3.88 6.34 3.69
N LEU A 93 3.38 5.69 4.73
CA LEU A 93 3.26 6.26 6.06
C LEU A 93 4.55 6.01 6.83
N VAL A 94 5.25 7.09 7.18
CA VAL A 94 6.45 7.03 8.03
C VAL A 94 6.03 7.20 9.47
N TYR A 95 6.40 6.24 10.31
CA TYR A 95 6.09 6.22 11.74
C TYR A 95 7.24 6.76 12.59
N GLU A 96 8.46 6.74 12.06
CA GLU A 96 9.68 7.09 12.78
C GLU A 96 10.81 7.40 11.79
N ILE A 97 11.70 8.31 12.19
CA ILE A 97 12.93 8.64 11.48
C ILE A 97 14.10 8.32 12.43
N ASP A 98 14.97 7.41 12.02
CA ASP A 98 16.20 7.06 12.74
C ASP A 98 17.41 7.29 11.83
N GLY A 99 18.08 8.43 12.01
CA GLY A 99 19.16 8.87 11.13
C GLY A 99 18.73 8.96 9.67
N ASP A 100 19.34 8.11 8.82
CA ASP A 100 19.08 8.03 7.38
C ASP A 100 17.95 7.04 7.02
N TRP A 101 17.25 6.50 8.02
CA TRP A 101 16.21 5.49 7.85
C TRP A 101 14.83 6.01 8.23
N LEU A 102 13.82 5.53 7.50
CA LEU A 102 12.41 5.77 7.78
C LEU A 102 11.76 4.43 8.10
N ARG A 103 11.08 4.32 9.24
CA ARG A 103 10.27 3.14 9.57
C ARG A 103 8.88 3.31 8.99
N ILE A 104 8.41 2.31 8.25
CA ILE A 104 7.15 2.36 7.48
C ILE A 104 6.13 1.30 7.89
N SER A 105 6.41 0.53 8.95
CA SER A 105 5.46 -0.41 9.54
C SER A 105 5.61 -0.45 11.06
N ASP A 106 4.63 -1.06 11.73
CA ASP A 106 4.80 -1.51 13.11
C ASP A 106 5.91 -2.56 13.24
N TYR A 107 6.42 -2.70 14.46
CA TYR A 107 7.32 -3.80 14.81
C TYR A 107 6.54 -5.12 14.94
N MET A 108 7.06 -6.18 14.35
CA MET A 108 6.48 -7.52 14.33
C MET A 108 7.54 -8.57 14.69
N VAL A 109 7.11 -9.63 15.35
CA VAL A 109 7.94 -10.81 15.66
C VAL A 109 7.44 -11.96 14.80
N TYR A 110 8.25 -12.44 13.85
CA TYR A 110 7.84 -13.52 12.94
C TYR A 110 7.86 -14.91 13.57
N GLN A 111 8.75 -15.13 14.54
CA GLN A 111 8.92 -16.41 15.23
C GLN A 111 9.18 -16.19 16.72
N GLU A 112 8.65 -17.09 17.55
CA GLU A 112 8.86 -17.03 19.00
C GLU A 112 10.36 -17.06 19.34
N GLY A 113 10.80 -16.12 20.19
CA GLY A 113 12.20 -15.97 20.57
C GLY A 113 13.09 -15.24 19.56
N GLN A 114 12.53 -14.63 18.51
CA GLN A 114 13.26 -13.70 17.64
C GLN A 114 13.02 -12.24 18.06
N ASP A 115 13.98 -11.38 17.71
CA ASP A 115 13.83 -9.94 17.87
C ASP A 115 12.71 -9.40 16.99
N ALA A 116 12.05 -8.34 17.47
CA ALA A 116 11.05 -7.65 16.67
C ALA A 116 11.73 -6.88 15.53
N VAL A 117 11.12 -6.93 14.34
CA VAL A 117 11.59 -6.25 13.12
C VAL A 117 10.49 -5.37 12.55
N ALA A 118 10.84 -4.40 11.73
CA ALA A 118 9.88 -3.53 11.04
C ALA A 118 10.36 -3.30 9.60
N ASP A 119 9.51 -2.75 8.75
CA ASP A 119 9.91 -2.32 7.42
C ASP A 119 10.59 -0.95 7.52
N TRP A 120 11.79 -0.86 6.96
CA TRP A 120 12.64 0.31 6.92
C TRP A 120 13.05 0.64 5.49
N VAL A 121 13.19 1.94 5.21
CA VAL A 121 13.65 2.44 3.91
C VAL A 121 14.68 3.54 4.07
N TYR A 122 15.58 3.71 3.10
CA TYR A 122 16.55 4.80 3.12
C TYR A 122 15.88 6.12 2.77
N LYS A 123 15.96 7.09 3.68
CA LYS A 123 15.35 8.42 3.56
C LYS A 123 15.66 9.13 2.25
N LYS A 124 16.87 8.98 1.71
CA LYS A 124 17.32 9.63 0.47
C LYS A 124 16.46 9.30 -0.76
N SER A 125 15.79 8.14 -0.76
CA SER A 125 14.98 7.67 -1.89
C SER A 125 13.53 8.18 -1.82
N PHE A 126 13.23 9.07 -0.87
CA PHE A 126 11.87 9.56 -0.60
C PHE A 126 11.82 11.08 -0.51
N SER A 127 10.66 11.63 -0.84
CA SER A 127 10.36 13.05 -0.83
C SER A 127 9.03 13.30 -0.12
N LEU A 128 8.90 14.45 0.54
CA LEU A 128 7.61 14.91 1.09
C LEU A 128 6.65 15.39 -0.01
N VAL A 129 7.17 15.66 -1.20
CA VAL A 129 6.40 16.09 -2.36
C VAL A 129 6.38 14.96 -3.37
N LYS A 130 5.18 14.58 -3.81
CA LYS A 130 5.00 13.56 -4.84
C LYS A 130 5.74 13.96 -6.12
N PRO A 131 6.64 13.10 -6.66
CA PRO A 131 7.30 13.38 -7.92
C PRO A 131 6.28 13.56 -9.04
N VAL A 132 6.51 14.57 -9.88
CA VAL A 132 5.77 14.74 -11.13
C VAL A 132 6.69 14.26 -12.24
N LEU A 133 6.37 13.12 -12.84
CA LEU A 133 7.12 12.60 -13.97
C LEU A 133 6.78 13.43 -15.21
N SER A 134 7.81 13.96 -15.86
CA SER A 134 7.65 14.62 -17.16
C SER A 134 7.28 13.59 -18.23
N GLY A 135 6.62 14.01 -19.32
CA GLY A 135 6.07 13.08 -20.33
C GLY A 135 7.06 12.02 -20.81
N ASP A 136 8.24 12.44 -21.27
CA ASP A 136 9.26 11.53 -21.81
C ASP A 136 9.86 10.60 -20.74
N GLU A 137 10.07 11.10 -19.52
CA GLU A 137 10.60 10.32 -18.40
C GLU A 137 9.59 9.26 -17.94
N HIS A 138 8.32 9.65 -17.83
CA HIS A 138 7.24 8.74 -17.47
C HIS A 138 7.10 7.60 -18.48
N ASP A 139 7.15 7.91 -19.78
CA ASP A 139 7.03 6.93 -20.84
C ASP A 139 8.26 5.99 -20.86
N GLN A 140 9.46 6.48 -20.55
CA GLN A 140 10.66 5.65 -20.37
C GLN A 140 10.55 4.70 -19.18
N THR A 141 10.05 5.17 -18.04
CA THR A 141 9.80 4.32 -16.86
C THR A 141 8.77 3.24 -17.18
N ILE A 142 7.69 3.58 -17.88
CA ILE A 142 6.72 2.57 -18.34
C ILE A 142 7.40 1.57 -19.29
N ALA A 143 8.17 2.05 -20.27
CA ALA A 143 8.87 1.20 -21.22
C ALA A 143 9.80 0.19 -20.52
N SER A 144 10.45 0.59 -19.41
CA SER A 144 11.30 -0.31 -18.62
C SER A 144 10.49 -1.50 -18.06
N TYR A 145 9.28 -1.25 -17.52
CA TYR A 145 8.40 -2.28 -16.95
C TYR A 145 7.83 -3.26 -17.99
N ILE A 146 7.62 -2.81 -19.23
CA ILE A 146 7.03 -3.64 -20.29
C ILE A 146 8.06 -4.14 -21.32
N SER A 147 9.34 -3.97 -21.04
CA SER A 147 10.43 -4.25 -21.98
C SER A 147 10.50 -5.71 -22.47
N ARG A 148 9.88 -6.65 -21.77
CA ARG A 148 9.81 -8.07 -22.14
C ARG A 148 8.48 -8.47 -22.79
N SER A 149 7.66 -7.51 -23.20
CA SER A 149 6.41 -7.77 -23.91
C SER A 149 6.64 -8.52 -25.22
N ASP A 150 5.71 -9.40 -25.57
CA ASP A 150 5.67 -10.02 -26.89
C ASP A 150 5.49 -8.95 -27.97
N ASP A 151 6.23 -9.09 -29.08
CA ASP A 151 6.17 -8.17 -30.21
C ASP A 151 6.47 -6.69 -29.85
N ILE A 152 7.21 -6.42 -28.75
CA ILE A 152 7.54 -5.06 -28.26
C ILE A 152 8.10 -4.15 -29.37
N LYS A 153 8.96 -4.68 -30.24
CA LYS A 153 9.57 -3.93 -31.36
C LYS A 153 8.55 -3.41 -32.39
N LEU A 154 7.36 -3.99 -32.43
CA LEU A 154 6.28 -3.60 -33.34
C LEU A 154 5.28 -2.65 -32.67
N TYR A 155 5.07 -2.81 -31.36
CA TYR A 155 3.92 -2.21 -30.66
C TYR A 155 4.25 -1.45 -29.37
N GLU A 156 5.51 -1.07 -29.17
CA GLU A 156 5.98 -0.35 -27.97
C GLU A 156 5.10 0.85 -27.62
N ALA A 157 4.82 1.73 -28.58
CA ALA A 157 3.99 2.92 -28.33
C ALA A 157 2.57 2.56 -27.84
N GLN A 158 1.96 1.54 -28.43
CA GLN A 158 0.62 1.07 -28.02
C GLN A 158 0.65 0.44 -26.63
N PHE A 159 1.71 -0.30 -26.30
CA PHE A 159 1.85 -0.88 -24.97
C PHE A 159 2.13 0.16 -23.90
N ILE A 160 2.96 1.18 -24.18
CA ILE A 160 3.21 2.29 -23.27
C ILE A 160 1.88 3.01 -22.98
N GLU A 161 1.14 3.38 -24.02
CA GLU A 161 -0.15 4.08 -23.88
C GLU A 161 -1.18 3.24 -23.11
N ALA A 162 -1.29 1.94 -23.42
CA ALA A 162 -2.20 1.05 -22.70
C ALA A 162 -1.82 0.92 -21.22
N THR A 163 -0.52 0.80 -20.92
CA THR A 163 -0.02 0.67 -19.55
C THR A 163 -0.23 1.95 -18.76
N LYS A 164 0.03 3.10 -19.38
CA LYS A 164 -0.26 4.42 -18.82
C LYS A 164 -1.72 4.56 -18.42
N GLN A 165 -2.65 4.20 -19.30
CA GLN A 165 -4.08 4.23 -18.99
C GLN A 165 -4.44 3.34 -17.79
N LEU A 166 -3.74 2.22 -17.61
CA LEU A 166 -3.99 1.30 -16.50
C LEU A 166 -3.42 1.82 -15.17
N PHE A 167 -2.27 2.48 -15.19
CA PHE A 167 -1.69 3.14 -14.02
C PHE A 167 -2.49 4.38 -13.61
N ASP A 168 -2.88 5.22 -14.57
CA ASP A 168 -3.71 6.41 -14.32
C ASP A 168 -5.06 6.04 -13.68
N LYS A 169 -5.64 4.92 -14.11
CA LYS A 169 -6.89 4.38 -13.55
C LYS A 169 -6.68 3.56 -12.26
N LYS A 170 -5.44 3.39 -11.81
CA LYS A 170 -5.05 2.55 -10.66
C LYS A 170 -5.57 1.10 -10.76
N ILE A 171 -5.66 0.59 -11.98
CA ILE A 171 -6.09 -0.78 -12.26
C ILE A 171 -4.90 -1.74 -12.11
N CYS A 172 -3.71 -1.27 -12.53
CA CYS A 172 -2.45 -1.99 -12.41
C CYS A 172 -1.45 -1.15 -11.62
N HIS A 173 -0.51 -1.84 -11.00
CA HIS A 173 0.64 -1.29 -10.32
C HIS A 173 1.93 -1.75 -11.02
N PRO A 174 3.06 -1.01 -10.99
CA PRO A 174 4.32 -1.47 -11.57
C PRO A 174 4.73 -2.89 -11.13
N SER A 175 4.47 -3.25 -9.87
CA SER A 175 4.71 -4.60 -9.36
C SER A 175 3.96 -5.71 -10.10
N ASP A 176 2.77 -5.41 -10.64
CA ASP A 176 1.97 -6.39 -11.39
C ASP A 176 2.65 -6.80 -12.70
N LEU A 177 3.51 -5.94 -13.25
CA LEU A 177 4.18 -6.17 -14.52
C LEU A 177 5.48 -6.95 -14.36
N VAL A 178 6.04 -7.04 -13.15
CA VAL A 178 7.37 -7.62 -12.92
C VAL A 178 7.45 -9.07 -13.36
N GLU A 179 6.45 -9.87 -12.99
CA GLU A 179 6.46 -11.33 -13.23
C GLU A 179 6.50 -11.63 -14.74
N LEU A 180 5.56 -11.08 -15.49
CA LEU A 180 5.48 -11.29 -16.95
C LEU A 180 6.47 -10.41 -17.73
N GLY A 181 6.86 -9.27 -17.19
CA GLY A 181 7.67 -8.25 -17.88
C GLY A 181 6.92 -7.52 -18.98
N GLY A 182 5.58 -7.44 -18.88
CA GLY A 182 4.72 -6.73 -19.81
C GLY A 182 3.67 -7.61 -20.49
N TRP A 183 3.29 -7.19 -21.70
CA TRP A 183 2.16 -7.71 -22.47
C TRP A 183 2.47 -9.03 -23.17
N VAL A 184 1.61 -10.03 -22.99
CA VAL A 184 1.75 -11.37 -23.56
C VAL A 184 0.72 -11.59 -24.65
N LYS A 185 1.13 -12.14 -25.79
CA LYS A 185 0.24 -12.38 -26.93
C LYS A 185 -0.82 -13.42 -26.59
N SER A 186 -2.08 -13.10 -26.86
CA SER A 186 -3.17 -14.05 -26.69
C SER A 186 -3.29 -14.98 -27.89
N LEU A 187 -3.36 -16.29 -27.63
CA LEU A 187 -3.66 -17.32 -28.64
C LEU A 187 -5.15 -17.71 -28.65
N GLN A 188 -5.92 -17.27 -27.66
CA GLN A 188 -7.28 -17.74 -27.41
C GLN A 188 -8.35 -16.75 -27.88
N VAL A 189 -8.04 -15.45 -27.92
CA VAL A 189 -8.97 -14.41 -28.36
C VAL A 189 -8.94 -14.35 -29.89
N GLN A 190 -10.12 -14.46 -30.51
CA GLN A 190 -10.27 -14.63 -31.96
C GLN A 190 -9.75 -13.44 -32.79
N SER A 191 -9.62 -12.24 -32.20
CA SER A 191 -8.83 -11.18 -32.80
C SER A 191 -7.36 -11.55 -32.71
N THR A 192 -6.72 -11.86 -33.84
CA THR A 192 -5.28 -12.20 -33.99
C THR A 192 -4.30 -11.11 -33.53
N SER A 193 -4.78 -10.13 -32.78
CA SER A 193 -4.12 -8.88 -32.43
C SER A 193 -4.35 -8.54 -30.94
N ALA A 194 -4.77 -9.51 -30.13
CA ALA A 194 -5.00 -9.33 -28.70
C ALA A 194 -3.75 -9.72 -27.87
N TYR A 195 -3.43 -8.89 -26.89
CA TYR A 195 -2.42 -9.14 -25.87
C TYR A 195 -3.10 -9.09 -24.50
N PHE A 196 -2.46 -9.64 -23.47
CA PHE A 196 -2.96 -9.57 -22.12
C PHE A 196 -1.83 -9.35 -21.10
N ILE A 197 -2.22 -8.78 -19.97
CA ILE A 197 -1.45 -8.74 -18.74
C ILE A 197 -2.32 -9.20 -17.59
N TYR A 198 -1.70 -9.39 -16.44
CA TYR A 198 -2.41 -9.58 -15.18
C TYR A 198 -2.19 -8.37 -14.29
N CYS A 199 -3.25 -7.92 -13.61
CA CYS A 199 -3.17 -6.83 -12.65
C CYS A 199 -3.95 -7.18 -11.39
N ARG A 200 -3.29 -7.04 -10.22
CA ARG A 200 -3.81 -7.37 -8.87
C ARG A 200 -3.86 -8.87 -8.53
N GLY A 201 -3.18 -9.72 -9.29
CA GLY A 201 -3.15 -11.16 -9.06
C GLY A 201 -2.97 -11.95 -10.36
N MET A 202 -2.83 -13.26 -10.29
CA MET A 202 -2.59 -14.14 -11.45
C MET A 202 -3.83 -14.95 -11.87
N ASN A 203 -5.02 -14.59 -11.38
CA ASN A 203 -6.26 -15.30 -11.71
C ASN A 203 -6.80 -14.86 -13.07
N LEU A 204 -7.67 -15.67 -13.68
CA LEU A 204 -8.28 -15.32 -14.98
C LEU A 204 -9.07 -14.00 -14.95
N GLU A 205 -9.68 -13.68 -13.81
CA GLU A 205 -10.42 -12.42 -13.59
C GLU A 205 -9.52 -11.18 -13.47
N ASP A 206 -8.23 -11.39 -13.17
CA ASP A 206 -7.21 -10.34 -13.11
C ASP A 206 -6.59 -10.07 -14.48
N LYS A 207 -6.96 -10.85 -15.52
CA LYS A 207 -6.52 -10.62 -16.89
C LYS A 207 -7.18 -9.39 -17.48
N ILE A 208 -6.33 -8.53 -18.03
CA ILE A 208 -6.73 -7.41 -18.85
C ILE A 208 -6.17 -7.62 -20.24
N TYR A 209 -7.04 -7.53 -21.22
CA TYR A 209 -6.71 -7.67 -22.62
C TYR A 209 -6.62 -6.30 -23.28
N LEU A 210 -5.75 -6.23 -24.28
CA LEU A 210 -5.55 -5.11 -25.19
C LEU A 210 -5.74 -5.61 -26.61
N ASP A 211 -6.68 -5.03 -27.35
CA ASP A 211 -6.65 -5.12 -28.81
C ASP A 211 -5.64 -4.09 -29.33
N ILE A 212 -4.50 -4.58 -29.83
CA ILE A 212 -3.37 -3.73 -30.23
C ILE A 212 -3.69 -2.83 -31.43
N LYS A 213 -4.71 -3.18 -32.24
CA LYS A 213 -5.09 -2.40 -33.41
C LYS A 213 -5.96 -1.22 -33.04
N THR A 214 -6.86 -1.42 -32.09
CA THR A 214 -7.82 -0.39 -31.65
C THR A 214 -7.36 0.37 -30.42
N GLY A 215 -6.41 -0.17 -29.66
CA GLY A 215 -6.01 0.34 -28.35
C GLY A 215 -7.03 0.03 -27.24
N GLN A 216 -8.05 -0.78 -27.53
CA GLN A 216 -9.14 -1.01 -26.57
C GLN A 216 -8.71 -1.98 -25.46
N LEU A 217 -8.89 -1.55 -24.21
CA LEU A 217 -8.73 -2.38 -23.02
C LEU A 217 -10.06 -3.03 -22.61
N PHE A 218 -10.02 -4.33 -22.28
CA PHE A 218 -11.18 -5.06 -21.79
C PHE A 218 -10.79 -6.20 -20.85
N ASP A 219 -11.67 -6.52 -19.92
CA ASP A 219 -11.47 -7.61 -18.96
C ASP A 219 -11.89 -8.97 -19.55
N TYR A 220 -11.53 -10.04 -18.83
CA TYR A 220 -11.94 -11.40 -19.18
C TYR A 220 -13.46 -11.63 -19.14
N GLN A 221 -14.22 -10.91 -18.31
CA GLN A 221 -15.68 -11.10 -18.20
C GLN A 221 -16.40 -10.69 -19.49
N LYS A 222 -15.94 -9.62 -20.14
CA LYS A 222 -16.47 -9.18 -21.45
C LYS A 222 -16.29 -10.22 -22.55
N LEU A 223 -15.30 -11.12 -22.45
CA LEU A 223 -15.11 -12.22 -23.41
C LEU A 223 -16.13 -13.36 -23.25
N ARG A 224 -16.81 -13.48 -22.10
CA ARG A 224 -17.78 -14.54 -21.84
C ARG A 224 -19.21 -14.23 -22.26
N ILE A 225 -19.49 -12.97 -22.58
CA ILE A 225 -20.85 -12.48 -22.88
C ILE A 225 -21.13 -12.49 -24.39
N ASN A 226 -20.13 -12.80 -25.21
CA ASN A 226 -20.25 -12.97 -26.67
C ASN A 226 -20.17 -14.43 -27.11
#